data_AF-A0A946LKI2-F1
#
_entry.id   AF-A0A946LKI2-F1
#
_cell.length_a   1.000
_cell.length_b   1.000
_cell.length_c   1.000
_cell.angle_alpha   90.00
_cell.angle_beta   90.00
_cell.angle_gamma   90.00
#
_symmetry.space_group_name_H-M   'P 1'
#
loop_
_entity.id
_entity.type
_entity.pdbx_description
1 polymer ?
#
loop_
_entity_poly.entity_id
_entity_poly.type
_entity_poly.pdbx_seq_one_letter_code
_entity_poly.pdbx_strand_id
1 'polypeptide(L)'
;MNTNYDEFPILIAQDGPLKGERWTLDRSLVLGRDATCDLTIPDRQVSRYHARLTPTVDGVLLEDMGSKNGTHCNGEAITAAQVLQDGDIVQIAVAQKFMFLVSDATMPLTENNTRIGRLMMDLRSRRVLVDQQQVTPSLSAQQFRLLWRLYEEQGDVVSRQDLVSAVWGEEESLGVSDQALDALIRRLRDKLAAYDPSHQYVVTVRGHGIRLDNPFE
;
A
#
# COMPACT_ATOMS: atom_id res chain seq x y z
N MET A 1 -8.73 17.09 -18.20
CA MET A 1 -9.30 15.91 -17.51
C MET A 1 -8.16 15.34 -16.71
N ASN A 2 -8.07 15.70 -15.42
CA ASN A 2 -6.96 15.32 -14.56
C ASN A 2 -7.28 13.96 -13.95
N THR A 3 -6.68 12.90 -14.47
CA THR A 3 -6.65 11.60 -13.80
C THR A 3 -5.57 11.70 -12.71
N ASN A 4 -5.96 11.66 -11.44
CA ASN A 4 -5.02 11.61 -10.31
C ASN A 4 -4.32 10.25 -10.33
N TYR A 5 -3.05 10.21 -10.75
CA TYR A 5 -2.22 9.01 -10.83
C TYR A 5 -1.47 8.70 -9.52
N ASP A 6 -1.58 9.55 -8.49
CA ASP A 6 -0.68 9.57 -7.34
C ASP A 6 -1.04 8.60 -6.20
N GLU A 7 -2.25 8.01 -6.22
CA GLU A 7 -2.78 7.20 -5.11
C GLU A 7 -2.69 5.69 -5.34
N PHE A 8 -2.47 5.26 -6.59
CA PHE A 8 -2.45 3.84 -6.98
C PHE A 8 -1.16 3.48 -7.70
N PRO A 9 -0.67 2.23 -7.59
CA PRO A 9 0.43 1.76 -8.40
C PRO A 9 0.14 1.96 -9.90
N ILE A 10 1.19 2.24 -10.67
CA ILE A 10 1.09 2.55 -12.09
C ILE A 10 1.76 1.43 -12.89
N LEU A 11 1.05 0.96 -13.92
CA LEU A 11 1.63 0.14 -14.96
C LEU A 11 1.99 1.04 -16.16
N ILE A 12 3.25 1.05 -16.58
CA ILE A 12 3.73 1.87 -17.71
C ILE A 12 4.18 0.97 -18.85
N ALA A 13 3.60 1.13 -20.03
CA ALA A 13 4.06 0.41 -21.22
C ALA A 13 5.40 0.98 -21.71
N GLN A 14 6.48 0.20 -21.54
CA GLN A 14 7.82 0.60 -22.00
C GLN A 14 8.08 0.23 -23.46
N ASP A 15 7.49 -0.88 -23.92
CA ASP A 15 7.68 -1.39 -25.27
C ASP A 15 6.47 -2.19 -25.75
N GLY A 16 6.32 -2.34 -27.06
CA GLY A 16 5.20 -3.02 -27.70
C GLY A 16 4.09 -2.07 -28.19
N PRO A 17 2.94 -2.62 -28.62
CA PRO A 17 1.85 -1.86 -29.23
C PRO A 17 1.32 -0.69 -28.40
N LEU A 18 1.44 -0.77 -27.08
CA LEU A 18 0.88 0.24 -26.16
C LEU A 18 1.93 1.19 -25.60
N LYS A 19 3.15 1.20 -26.17
CA LYS A 19 4.27 1.99 -25.67
C LYS A 19 3.89 3.45 -25.37
N GLY A 20 4.22 3.90 -24.16
CA GLY A 20 3.95 5.25 -23.68
C GLY A 20 2.63 5.41 -22.93
N GLU A 21 1.74 4.42 -23.00
CA GLU A 21 0.51 4.39 -22.21
C GLU A 21 0.76 4.00 -20.75
N ARG A 22 -0.17 4.42 -19.89
CA ARG A 22 -0.10 4.25 -18.44
C ARG A 22 -1.47 3.93 -17.86
N TRP A 23 -1.50 3.04 -16.87
CA TRP A 23 -2.71 2.64 -16.16
C TRP A 23 -2.50 2.70 -14.66
N THR A 24 -3.48 3.23 -13.93
CA THR A 24 -3.59 3.08 -12.48
C THR A 24 -4.11 1.69 -12.14
N LEU A 25 -3.63 1.12 -11.04
CA LEU A 25 -4.04 -0.18 -10.52
C LEU A 25 -4.92 0.01 -9.27
N ASP A 26 -6.06 0.68 -9.46
CA ASP A 26 -7.11 0.93 -8.46
C ASP A 26 -8.14 -0.20 -8.37
N ARG A 27 -8.15 -1.08 -9.37
CA ARG A 27 -8.99 -2.28 -9.46
C ARG A 27 -8.27 -3.39 -10.21
N SER A 28 -8.88 -4.58 -10.23
CA SER A 28 -8.34 -5.67 -11.05
C SER A 28 -8.41 -5.32 -12.54
N LEU A 29 -7.31 -5.54 -13.26
CA LEU A 29 -7.20 -5.35 -14.70
C LEU A 29 -6.90 -6.68 -15.37
N VAL A 30 -7.69 -7.00 -16.40
CA VAL A 30 -7.41 -8.13 -17.29
C VAL A 30 -6.68 -7.62 -18.53
N LEU A 31 -5.54 -8.25 -18.83
CA LEU A 31 -4.71 -7.97 -19.99
C LEU A 31 -4.90 -9.08 -21.02
N GLY A 32 -5.08 -8.71 -22.28
CA GLY A 32 -5.24 -9.68 -23.34
C GLY A 32 -5.47 -9.03 -24.70
N ARG A 33 -5.54 -9.85 -25.75
CA ARG A 33 -5.84 -9.37 -27.10
C ARG A 33 -7.32 -9.13 -27.33
N ASP A 34 -8.19 -9.75 -26.53
CA ASP A 34 -9.62 -9.57 -26.69
C ASP A 34 -10.01 -8.11 -26.36
N ALA A 35 -10.97 -7.57 -27.11
CA ALA A 35 -11.43 -6.19 -26.93
C ALA A 35 -12.25 -6.00 -25.65
N THR A 36 -12.63 -7.09 -24.99
CA THR A 36 -13.31 -7.07 -23.68
C THR A 36 -12.36 -6.92 -22.50
N CYS A 37 -11.05 -7.04 -22.71
CA CYS A 37 -10.04 -6.84 -21.66
C CYS A 37 -9.92 -5.37 -21.28
N ASP A 38 -9.69 -5.08 -19.99
CA ASP A 38 -9.42 -3.71 -19.51
C ASP A 38 -8.22 -3.09 -20.23
N LEU A 39 -7.22 -3.92 -20.53
CA LEU A 39 -6.03 -3.54 -21.29
C LEU A 39 -5.91 -4.46 -22.51
N THR A 40 -6.35 -3.92 -23.66
CA THR A 40 -6.30 -4.63 -24.94
C THR A 40 -4.93 -4.48 -25.59
N ILE A 41 -4.22 -5.59 -25.80
CA ILE A 41 -2.93 -5.64 -26.51
C ILE A 41 -3.16 -6.28 -27.89
N PRO A 42 -3.22 -5.50 -28.99
CA PRO A 42 -3.64 -5.98 -30.31
C PRO A 42 -2.52 -6.76 -31.05
N ASP A 43 -1.94 -7.77 -30.41
CA ASP A 43 -0.88 -8.61 -30.98
C ASP A 43 -1.26 -10.09 -30.99
N ARG A 44 -1.10 -10.75 -32.15
CA ARG A 44 -1.47 -12.16 -32.36
C ARG A 44 -0.78 -13.16 -31.41
N GLN A 45 0.34 -12.80 -30.81
CA GLN A 45 1.08 -13.59 -29.84
C GLN A 45 0.49 -13.48 -28.43
N VAL A 46 -0.42 -12.55 -28.20
CA VAL A 46 -1.13 -12.38 -26.93
C VAL A 46 -2.44 -13.18 -26.99
N SER A 47 -2.65 -14.03 -25.97
CA SER A 47 -3.91 -14.74 -25.71
C SER A 47 -5.09 -13.79 -25.58
N ARG A 48 -6.32 -14.28 -25.80
CA ARG A 48 -7.54 -13.47 -25.65
C ARG A 48 -7.66 -12.87 -24.25
N TYR A 49 -7.50 -13.71 -23.24
CA TYR A 49 -7.29 -13.35 -21.83
C TYR A 49 -5.93 -13.92 -21.45
N HIS A 50 -4.96 -13.07 -21.11
CA HIS A 50 -3.57 -13.47 -21.00
C HIS A 50 -3.10 -13.46 -19.56
N ALA A 51 -3.24 -12.32 -18.90
CA ALA A 51 -2.80 -12.12 -17.54
C ALA A 51 -3.78 -11.24 -16.79
N ARG A 52 -3.74 -11.32 -15.48
CA ARG A 52 -4.54 -10.48 -14.59
C ARG A 52 -3.64 -9.84 -13.56
N LEU A 53 -3.87 -8.54 -13.35
CA LEU A 53 -3.33 -7.79 -12.23
C LEU A 53 -4.47 -7.57 -11.23
N THR A 54 -4.24 -7.93 -9.97
CA THR A 54 -5.23 -7.76 -8.90
C THR A 54 -4.59 -7.00 -7.75
N PRO A 55 -5.04 -5.77 -7.45
CA PRO A 55 -4.68 -5.10 -6.21
C PRO A 55 -5.17 -5.92 -5.02
N THR A 56 -4.27 -6.23 -4.09
CA THR A 56 -4.54 -6.89 -2.80
C THR A 56 -3.94 -6.07 -1.67
N VAL A 57 -4.23 -6.45 -0.42
CA VAL A 57 -3.61 -5.84 0.77
C VAL A 57 -2.09 -6.02 0.82
N ASP A 58 -1.57 -7.07 0.16
CA ASP A 58 -0.15 -7.41 0.15
C ASP A 58 0.61 -6.79 -1.04
N GLY A 59 -0.10 -6.12 -1.96
CA GLY A 59 0.46 -5.50 -3.17
C GLY A 59 -0.34 -5.85 -4.42
N VAL A 60 0.24 -5.71 -5.60
CA VAL A 60 -0.42 -6.10 -6.86
C VAL A 60 -0.01 -7.52 -7.23
N LEU A 61 -0.99 -8.44 -7.21
CA LEU A 61 -0.82 -9.82 -7.62
C LEU A 61 -0.87 -9.91 -9.15
N LEU A 62 0.20 -10.43 -9.76
CA LEU A 62 0.26 -10.82 -11.17
C LEU A 62 -0.03 -12.30 -11.31
N GLU A 63 -0.95 -12.64 -12.21
CA GLU A 63 -1.34 -14.02 -12.52
C GLU A 63 -1.41 -14.24 -14.04
N ASP A 64 -0.85 -15.37 -14.51
CA ASP A 64 -1.05 -15.83 -15.88
C ASP A 64 -2.35 -16.64 -15.98
N MET A 65 -3.20 -16.34 -16.97
CA MET A 65 -4.52 -16.94 -17.13
C MET A 65 -4.52 -18.16 -18.06
N GLY A 66 -3.42 -18.93 -18.10
CA GLY A 66 -3.25 -20.06 -19.00
C GLY A 66 -2.89 -19.63 -20.42
N SER A 67 -2.00 -18.64 -20.52
CA SER A 67 -1.61 -18.05 -21.80
C SER A 67 -0.74 -19.00 -22.64
N LYS A 68 -0.77 -18.84 -23.97
CA LYS A 68 0.01 -19.70 -24.88
C LYS A 68 1.52 -19.43 -24.80
N ASN A 69 1.90 -18.16 -24.66
CA ASN A 69 3.29 -17.71 -24.76
C ASN A 69 3.88 -17.27 -23.41
N GLY A 70 3.11 -17.42 -22.34
CA GLY A 70 3.53 -17.13 -20.98
C GLY A 70 3.56 -15.63 -20.65
N THR A 71 3.42 -15.38 -19.36
CA THR A 71 3.71 -14.11 -18.70
C THR A 71 5.07 -14.21 -18.02
N HIS A 72 5.90 -13.18 -18.14
CA HIS A 72 7.22 -13.13 -17.53
C HIS A 72 7.33 -11.91 -16.60
N CYS A 73 8.03 -12.08 -15.48
CA CYS A 73 8.40 -10.98 -14.59
C CYS A 73 9.93 -10.94 -14.49
N ASN A 74 10.53 -9.77 -14.75
CA ASN A 74 11.98 -9.58 -14.75
C ASN A 74 12.76 -10.56 -15.65
N GLY A 75 12.12 -11.02 -16.73
CA GLY A 75 12.69 -11.97 -17.69
C GLY A 75 12.46 -13.44 -17.35
N GLU A 76 11.93 -13.77 -16.17
CA GLU A 76 11.61 -15.13 -15.76
C GLU A 76 10.11 -15.43 -15.97
N ALA A 77 9.80 -16.61 -16.52
CA ALA A 77 8.42 -17.03 -16.73
C ALA A 77 7.75 -17.29 -15.37
N ILE A 78 6.57 -16.71 -15.16
CA ILE A 78 5.81 -16.96 -13.92
C ILE A 78 5.10 -18.30 -14.05
N THR A 79 5.18 -19.12 -13.00
CA THR A 79 4.53 -20.44 -12.93
C THR A 79 3.37 -20.49 -11.94
N ALA A 80 3.29 -19.49 -11.06
CA ALA A 80 2.22 -19.25 -10.12
C ALA A 80 1.99 -17.74 -9.99
N ALA A 81 0.85 -17.36 -9.41
CA ALA A 81 0.58 -15.96 -9.10
C ALA A 81 1.62 -15.42 -8.09
N GLN A 82 2.10 -14.21 -8.30
CA GLN A 82 3.11 -13.58 -7.46
C GLN A 82 2.90 -12.08 -7.30
N VAL A 83 3.32 -11.52 -6.16
CA VAL A 83 3.19 -10.09 -5.86
C VAL A 83 4.32 -9.30 -6.52
N LEU A 84 3.95 -8.29 -7.31
CA LEU A 84 4.90 -7.39 -7.97
C LEU A 84 5.59 -6.47 -6.97
N GLN A 85 6.88 -6.23 -7.21
CA GLN A 85 7.70 -5.27 -6.50
C GLN A 85 7.91 -4.01 -7.36
N ASP A 86 8.02 -2.86 -6.71
CA ASP A 86 8.36 -1.61 -7.42
C ASP A 86 9.57 -1.78 -8.36
N GLY A 87 9.42 -1.29 -9.59
CA GLY A 87 10.40 -1.41 -10.66
C GLY A 87 10.32 -2.70 -11.47
N ASP A 88 9.48 -3.66 -11.09
CA ASP A 88 9.35 -4.94 -11.79
C ASP A 88 8.94 -4.74 -13.26
N ILE A 89 9.57 -5.53 -14.14
CA ILE A 89 9.26 -5.54 -15.56
C ILE A 89 8.31 -6.71 -15.84
N VAL A 90 7.06 -6.40 -16.18
CA VAL A 90 6.04 -7.38 -16.57
C VAL A 90 6.02 -7.49 -18.08
N GLN A 91 6.25 -8.68 -18.60
CA GLN A 91 6.25 -8.95 -20.04
C GLN A 91 5.15 -9.94 -20.41
N ILE A 92 4.31 -9.54 -21.36
CA ILE A 92 3.20 -10.31 -21.90
C ILE A 92 3.62 -10.88 -23.27
N ALA A 93 3.75 -12.21 -23.35
CA ALA A 93 4.39 -12.88 -24.48
C ALA A 93 5.77 -12.25 -24.81
N VAL A 94 6.12 -12.13 -26.08
CA VAL A 94 7.26 -11.32 -26.56
C VAL A 94 6.83 -9.96 -27.11
N ALA A 95 5.54 -9.64 -27.01
CA ALA A 95 4.92 -8.55 -27.76
C ALA A 95 4.85 -7.24 -26.97
N GLN A 96 4.71 -7.30 -25.64
CA GLN A 96 4.42 -6.13 -24.82
C GLN A 96 5.19 -6.20 -23.50
N LYS A 97 5.84 -5.09 -23.13
CA LYS A 97 6.55 -4.94 -21.85
C LYS A 97 6.02 -3.75 -21.08
N PHE A 98 5.84 -3.95 -19.79
CA PHE A 98 5.43 -2.95 -18.83
C PHE A 98 6.47 -2.84 -17.72
N MET A 99 6.60 -1.64 -17.16
CA MET A 99 7.23 -1.40 -15.88
C MET A 99 6.13 -1.15 -14.86
N PHE A 100 6.15 -1.90 -13.77
CA PHE A 100 5.31 -1.67 -12.62
C PHE A 100 6.03 -0.69 -11.69
N LEU A 101 5.39 0.44 -11.42
CA LEU A 101 5.85 1.41 -10.45
C LEU A 101 4.83 1.48 -9.32
N VAL A 102 5.30 1.36 -8.10
CA VAL A 102 4.54 1.82 -6.95
C VAL A 102 4.71 3.34 -6.93
N SER A 103 3.61 4.09 -6.85
CA SER A 103 3.72 5.52 -6.55
C SER A 103 4.35 5.64 -5.17
N ASP A 104 5.65 5.92 -5.10
CA ASP A 104 6.33 6.17 -3.84
C ASP A 104 5.72 7.45 -3.25
N ALA A 105 4.93 7.28 -2.18
CA ALA A 105 4.71 8.31 -1.19
C ALA A 105 6.06 8.60 -0.48
N THR A 106 7.00 9.21 -1.20
CA THR A 106 8.10 9.99 -0.65
C THR A 106 7.70 11.46 -0.67
N MET A 107 6.74 11.79 0.20
CA MET A 107 6.32 13.14 0.63
C MET A 107 5.87 14.18 -0.41
N PRO A 108 4.87 14.99 -0.03
CA PRO A 108 4.02 15.71 -0.96
C PRO A 108 4.68 17.03 -1.34
N LEU A 109 4.65 17.39 -2.61
CA LEU A 109 4.68 18.79 -3.01
C LEU A 109 3.93 18.89 -4.34
N THR A 110 2.59 19.02 -4.30
CA THR A 110 1.84 20.19 -4.80
C THR A 110 0.34 19.89 -4.94
N GLU A 111 -0.43 20.55 -4.07
CA GLU A 111 -1.72 21.21 -4.32
C GLU A 111 -2.66 20.58 -5.37
N ASN A 112 -3.62 19.75 -4.92
CA ASN A 112 -5.03 20.15 -4.82
C ASN A 112 -5.94 18.99 -4.35
N ASN A 113 -6.31 19.05 -3.06
CA ASN A 113 -7.63 18.71 -2.52
C ASN A 113 -8.09 17.24 -2.48
N THR A 114 -7.19 16.28 -2.24
CA THR A 114 -7.54 15.13 -1.40
C THR A 114 -7.06 15.47 -0.01
N ARG A 115 -7.97 15.44 0.97
CA ARG A 115 -7.68 15.70 2.37
C ARG A 115 -6.75 14.60 2.90
N ILE A 116 -5.44 14.77 2.71
CA ILE A 116 -4.41 13.89 3.24
C ILE A 116 -4.27 14.24 4.72
N GLY A 117 -4.42 13.24 5.59
CA GLY A 117 -4.21 13.43 7.02
C GLY A 117 -2.76 13.82 7.29
N ARG A 118 -2.52 14.66 8.30
CA ARG A 118 -1.16 15.10 8.69
C ARG A 118 -0.21 13.94 9.00
N LEU A 119 -0.73 12.80 9.45
CA LEU A 119 0.01 11.57 9.67
C LEU A 119 -0.21 10.59 8.52
N MET A 120 0.88 10.06 7.96
CA MET A 120 0.85 9.01 6.94
C MET A 120 1.79 7.86 7.32
N MET A 121 1.47 6.65 6.83
CA MET A 121 2.26 5.44 7.09
C MET A 121 2.49 4.64 5.82
N ASP A 122 3.69 4.08 5.69
CA ASP A 122 4.07 3.12 4.65
C ASP A 122 4.39 1.77 5.31
N LEU A 123 3.59 0.76 4.99
CA LEU A 123 3.71 -0.60 5.51
C LEU A 123 4.96 -1.33 5.00
N ARG A 124 5.35 -1.10 3.75
CA ARG A 124 6.46 -1.81 3.07
C ARG A 124 7.82 -1.34 3.59
N SER A 125 7.97 -0.03 3.81
CA SER A 125 9.21 0.55 4.33
C SER A 125 9.19 0.81 5.84
N ARG A 126 8.06 0.55 6.52
CA ARG A 126 7.81 0.90 7.94
C ARG A 126 8.09 2.36 8.24
N ARG A 127 7.82 3.25 7.28
CA ARG A 127 8.00 4.70 7.45
C ARG A 127 6.73 5.34 7.98
N VAL A 128 6.94 6.35 8.81
CA VAL A 128 5.87 7.20 9.36
C VAL A 128 6.24 8.63 9.07
N LEU A 129 5.24 9.39 8.64
CA LEU A 129 5.32 10.74 8.15
C LEU A 129 4.36 11.57 9.00
N VAL A 130 4.80 12.72 9.51
CA VAL A 130 3.98 13.68 10.26
C VAL A 130 4.27 15.06 9.70
N ASP A 131 3.24 15.80 9.27
CA ASP A 131 3.37 17.12 8.62
C ASP A 131 4.42 17.12 7.51
N GLN A 132 4.42 16.08 6.67
CA GLN A 132 5.40 15.95 5.58
C GLN A 132 6.87 15.95 6.08
N GLN A 133 7.12 15.61 7.36
CA GLN A 133 8.43 15.22 7.87
C GLN A 133 8.51 13.73 8.29
N GLN A 134 9.53 13.01 7.81
CA GLN A 134 9.74 11.60 8.17
C GLN A 134 10.16 11.46 9.64
N VAL A 135 9.49 10.57 10.38
CA VAL A 135 9.83 10.22 11.76
C VAL A 135 11.14 9.43 11.82
N THR A 136 12.15 9.99 12.49
CA THR A 136 13.52 9.48 12.58
C THR A 136 14.10 9.60 14.01
N PRO A 137 14.76 8.57 14.58
CA PRO A 137 14.81 7.19 14.09
C PRO A 137 13.41 6.58 13.94
N SER A 138 13.31 5.57 13.08
CA SER A 138 12.06 4.86 12.81
C SER A 138 11.43 4.30 14.10
N LEU A 139 10.10 4.17 14.11
CA LEU A 139 9.39 3.53 15.20
C LEU A 139 9.89 2.10 15.43
N SER A 140 9.85 1.62 16.68
CA SER A 140 10.05 0.20 16.95
C SER A 140 8.94 -0.62 16.28
N ALA A 141 9.19 -1.92 16.03
CA ALA A 141 8.18 -2.79 15.41
C ALA A 141 6.84 -2.78 16.16
N GLN A 142 6.88 -2.77 17.50
CA GLN A 142 5.68 -2.71 18.34
C GLN A 142 4.96 -1.36 18.23
N GLN A 143 5.70 -0.25 18.21
CA GLN A 143 5.11 1.09 18.03
C GLN A 143 4.51 1.25 16.64
N PHE A 144 5.17 0.72 15.60
CA PHE A 144 4.67 0.74 14.24
C PHE A 144 3.39 -0.08 14.11
N ARG A 145 3.35 -1.32 14.64
CA ARG A 145 2.13 -2.15 14.64
C ARG A 145 0.97 -1.47 15.36
N LEU A 146 1.24 -0.85 16.52
CA LEU A 146 0.22 -0.12 17.28
C LEU A 146 -0.36 1.04 16.47
N LEU A 147 0.50 1.86 15.87
CA LEU A 147 0.06 3.00 15.08
C LEU A 147 -0.65 2.54 13.79
N TRP A 148 -0.16 1.48 13.14
CA TRP A 148 -0.76 0.91 11.94
C TRP A 148 -2.17 0.40 12.20
N ARG A 149 -2.37 -0.31 13.32
CA ARG A 149 -3.70 -0.80 13.70
C ARG A 149 -4.70 0.35 13.89
N LEU A 150 -4.26 1.44 14.51
CA LEU A 150 -5.08 2.64 14.69
C LEU A 150 -5.32 3.40 13.37
N TYR A 151 -4.40 3.27 12.41
CA TYR A 151 -4.47 3.91 11.09
C TYR A 151 -5.44 3.17 10.15
N GLU A 152 -5.44 1.84 10.15
CA GLU A 152 -6.41 1.02 9.40
C GLU A 152 -7.86 1.28 9.85
N GLU A 153 -8.05 1.53 11.15
CA GLU A 153 -9.36 1.83 11.76
C GLU A 153 -9.51 3.34 12.07
N GLN A 154 -8.92 4.20 11.24
CA GLN A 154 -8.95 5.64 11.47
C GLN A 154 -10.41 6.16 11.54
N GLY A 155 -10.72 6.85 12.64
CA GLY A 155 -12.07 7.34 12.93
C GLY A 155 -12.82 6.49 13.94
N ASP A 156 -12.45 5.22 14.12
CA ASP A 156 -13.06 4.29 15.07
C ASP A 156 -12.24 4.15 16.36
N VAL A 157 -12.90 3.66 17.41
CA VAL A 157 -12.26 3.39 18.70
C VAL A 157 -11.82 1.93 18.73
N VAL A 158 -10.51 1.71 18.74
CA VAL A 158 -9.91 0.37 18.83
C VAL A 158 -9.78 -0.03 20.28
N SER A 159 -10.27 -1.23 20.63
CA SER A 159 -10.23 -1.70 22.01
C SER A 159 -8.80 -1.97 22.48
N ARG A 160 -8.57 -1.91 23.80
CA ARG A 160 -7.25 -2.25 24.37
C ARG A 160 -6.85 -3.69 24.05
N GLN A 161 -7.80 -4.62 24.08
CA GLN A 161 -7.57 -6.03 23.80
C GLN A 161 -7.11 -6.22 22.35
N ASP A 162 -7.77 -5.57 21.40
CA ASP A 162 -7.41 -5.67 19.98
C ASP A 162 -6.03 -5.04 19.71
N LEU A 163 -5.69 -3.95 20.40
CA LEU A 163 -4.36 -3.35 20.30
C LEU A 163 -3.27 -4.25 20.89
N VAL A 164 -3.54 -4.93 22.01
CA VAL A 164 -2.60 -5.91 22.57
C VAL A 164 -2.39 -7.06 21.57
N SER A 165 -3.48 -7.62 21.04
CA SER A 165 -3.39 -8.70 20.04
C SER A 165 -2.65 -8.26 18.78
N ALA A 166 -2.87 -7.05 18.27
CA ALA A 166 -2.19 -6.54 17.08
C ALA A 166 -0.69 -6.31 17.28
N VAL A 167 -0.26 -5.87 18.48
CA VAL A 167 1.14 -5.53 18.75
C VAL A 167 1.97 -6.76 19.06
N TRP A 168 1.46 -7.66 19.91
CA TRP A 168 2.19 -8.83 20.41
C TRP A 168 1.80 -10.14 19.71
N GLY A 169 0.66 -10.21 19.01
CA GLY A 169 0.15 -11.44 18.41
C GLY A 169 -0.70 -12.27 19.37
N GLU A 170 -1.57 -13.14 18.85
CA GLU A 170 -2.54 -13.89 19.66
C GLU A 170 -1.90 -14.82 20.69
N GLU A 171 -0.80 -15.51 20.34
CA GLU A 171 -0.11 -16.46 21.23
C GLU A 171 0.66 -15.78 22.38
N GLU A 172 1.23 -14.59 22.15
CA GLU A 172 2.01 -13.84 23.15
C GLU A 172 1.17 -12.83 23.95
N SER A 173 -0.07 -12.57 23.53
CA SER A 173 -0.98 -11.63 24.22
C SER A 173 -1.40 -12.10 25.63
N LEU A 174 -1.37 -13.42 25.87
CA LEU A 174 -1.67 -14.07 27.15
C LEU A 174 -0.65 -13.67 28.23
N GLY A 175 -0.96 -12.59 28.96
CA GLY A 175 -0.14 -12.08 30.06
C GLY A 175 0.54 -10.74 29.81
N VAL A 176 0.30 -10.10 28.66
CA VAL A 176 0.70 -8.70 28.46
C VAL A 176 -0.14 -7.80 29.37
N SER A 177 0.51 -7.01 30.21
CA SER A 177 -0.19 -6.09 31.10
C SER A 177 -0.65 -4.83 30.36
N ASP A 178 -1.77 -4.25 30.79
CA ASP A 178 -2.22 -2.93 30.33
C ASP A 178 -1.12 -1.86 30.45
N GLN A 179 -0.23 -2.01 31.43
CA GLN A 179 0.92 -1.12 31.62
C GLN A 179 1.92 -1.15 30.46
N ALA A 180 2.08 -2.30 29.79
CA ALA A 180 2.95 -2.42 28.62
C ALA A 180 2.37 -1.67 27.41
N LEU A 181 1.06 -1.80 27.18
CA LEU A 181 0.34 -1.03 26.16
C LEU A 181 0.43 0.47 26.47
N ASP A 182 0.20 0.87 27.72
CA ASP A 182 0.28 2.27 28.14
C ASP A 182 1.68 2.87 27.94
N ALA A 183 2.73 2.09 28.22
CA ALA A 183 4.10 2.49 27.96
C ALA A 183 4.39 2.70 26.47
N LEU A 184 3.86 1.83 25.60
CA LEU A 184 3.98 2.00 24.14
C LEU A 184 3.23 3.23 23.65
N ILE A 185 1.98 3.41 24.09
CA ILE A 185 1.15 4.58 23.74
C ILE A 185 1.86 5.87 24.16
N ARG A 186 2.40 5.93 25.38
CA ARG A 186 3.14 7.10 25.85
C ARG A 186 4.35 7.40 24.95
N ARG A 187 5.20 6.40 24.69
CA ARG A 187 6.40 6.60 23.85
C ARG A 187 6.05 7.00 22.43
N LEU A 188 4.95 6.46 21.89
CA LEU A 188 4.46 6.83 20.57
C LEU A 188 3.98 8.28 20.54
N ARG A 189 3.19 8.71 21.54
CA ARG A 189 2.77 10.11 21.69
C ARG A 189 3.96 11.06 21.79
N ASP A 190 4.92 10.74 22.66
CA ASP A 190 6.14 11.54 22.82
C ASP A 190 6.90 11.67 21.49
N LYS A 191 6.95 10.58 20.72
CA LYS A 191 7.62 10.56 19.42
C LYS A 191 6.90 11.41 18.38
N LEU A 192 5.57 11.32 18.27
CA LEU A 192 4.79 12.10 17.32
C LEU A 192 4.76 13.59 17.69
N ALA A 193 4.64 13.91 18.98
CA ALA A 193 4.66 15.28 19.49
C ALA A 193 6.00 16.01 19.25
N ALA A 194 7.09 15.27 19.02
CA ALA A 194 8.37 15.87 18.63
C ALA A 194 8.37 16.41 17.18
N TYR A 195 7.42 15.98 16.34
CA TYR A 195 7.27 16.42 14.95
C TYR A 195 6.12 17.40 14.79
N ASP A 196 5.00 17.12 15.45
CA ASP A 196 3.86 18.04 15.52
C ASP A 196 3.42 18.19 16.98
N PRO A 197 3.97 19.18 17.71
CA PRO A 197 3.58 19.47 19.08
C PRO A 197 2.17 20.06 19.20
N SER A 198 1.55 20.48 18.09
CA SER A 198 0.27 21.17 18.07
C SER A 198 -0.93 20.23 18.12
N HIS A 199 -0.71 18.94 17.81
CA HIS A 199 -1.79 17.97 17.66
C HIS A 199 -1.52 16.65 18.38
N GLN A 200 -2.56 16.09 19.01
CA GLN A 200 -2.47 14.78 19.68
C GLN A 200 -3.13 13.69 18.82
N TYR A 201 -2.31 12.99 18.03
CA TYR A 201 -2.78 11.94 17.11
C TYR A 201 -3.39 10.73 17.80
N VAL A 202 -2.82 10.27 18.92
CA VAL A 202 -3.28 9.05 19.60
C VAL A 202 -4.11 9.43 20.82
N VAL A 203 -5.43 9.32 20.72
CA VAL A 203 -6.39 9.80 21.73
C VAL A 203 -6.98 8.63 22.52
N THR A 204 -7.03 8.77 23.85
CA THR A 204 -7.70 7.79 24.71
C THR A 204 -9.18 8.12 24.84
N VAL A 205 -10.04 7.17 24.47
CA VAL A 205 -11.48 7.24 24.71
C VAL A 205 -11.79 6.46 25.99
N ARG A 206 -12.05 7.20 27.06
CA ARG A 206 -12.16 6.65 28.42
C ARG A 206 -13.20 5.53 28.48
N GLY A 207 -12.75 4.35 28.91
CA GLY A 207 -13.59 3.17 29.08
C GLY A 207 -13.91 2.41 27.78
N HIS A 208 -13.40 2.83 26.62
CA HIS A 208 -13.70 2.20 25.33
C HIS A 208 -12.43 1.76 24.59
N GLY A 209 -11.39 2.59 24.55
CA GLY A 209 -10.16 2.23 23.83
C GLY A 209 -9.35 3.43 23.40
N ILE A 210 -8.69 3.30 22.26
CA ILE A 210 -7.80 4.30 21.67
C ILE A 210 -8.25 4.56 20.23
N ARG A 211 -8.18 5.81 19.79
CA ARG A 211 -8.50 6.23 18.43
C ARG A 211 -7.35 7.02 17.83
N LEU A 212 -7.15 6.89 16.52
CA LEU A 212 -6.34 7.82 15.75
C LEU A 212 -7.17 9.07 15.39
N ASP A 213 -6.70 10.23 15.80
CA ASP A 213 -7.21 11.53 15.39
C ASP A 213 -6.21 12.15 14.42
N ASN A 214 -6.43 11.92 13.12
CA ASN A 214 -5.53 12.36 12.05
C ASN A 214 -6.23 13.44 11.21
N PRO A 215 -6.06 14.73 11.55
CA PRO A 215 -6.77 15.82 10.90
C PRO A 215 -6.25 15.99 9.48
N PHE A 216 -7.15 16.43 8.63
CA PHE A 216 -6.84 16.79 7.25
C PHE A 216 -6.42 18.27 7.18
N GLU A 217 -5.44 18.60 6.33
CA GLU A 217 -5.25 19.98 5.87
C GLU A 217 -6.29 20.38 4.81
#